data_AF-A0AAN8PLS0-F1
#
_entry.id   AF-A0AAN8PLS0-F1
#
_cell.length_a   1.000
_cell.length_b   1.000
_cell.length_c   1.000
_cell.angle_alpha   90.00
_cell.angle_beta   90.00
_cell.angle_gamma   90.00
#
_symmetry.space_group_name_H-M   'P 1'
#
loop_
_entity.id
_entity.type
_entity.pdbx_description
1 polymer ?
#
loop_
_entity_poly.entity_id
_entity_poly.type
_entity_poly.pdbx_seq_one_letter_code
_entity_poly.pdbx_strand_id
1 'polypeptide(L)'
;MNPVNSSTGSIQGDSVATVSPRTRPTPRAPKESTVTQLQQTVVNNGVVSSSSDTNNSNISSKLSVKAQEFIPKSYAAGNNYNTTTTNDSHIYDPVMKEFYNTIFILTSQPGNVEEYMNRLYEYLQPVQSKDILDSIINSLYNQCITEPNFRYTGAKICQHICKHLNDHTVFKDFRNTLLRRCKVDYDKRESLLQNPQLSSQVYGLAMFMSELFLNVENVVAGRVEKFNVLGTCLIDITLSLLAYPSKDNIKCAVQLLKLAGAAIEDMPNSQIQSVFDRLSQLQVSSDVHENAKFMIKSVIDLRSNNWGRGESTSSSTDGLDASMGDLNLSNNVLESEPVFFDANGKRITRAEAGYQDEADEESDYMLNEEEELDYLQWAQENGMGDGGQYPEWSYDGYNLAGDGYNLPEEYGDNDPECTPEVMEAYEQYLKNNPS
;
A
#
# COMPACT_ATOMS: atom_id res chain seq x y z
N MET A 1 2.98 24.44 81.65
CA MET A 1 2.99 25.90 81.66
C MET A 1 2.73 26.39 80.23
N ASN A 2 1.55 26.93 79.96
CA ASN A 2 1.22 27.88 78.88
C ASN A 2 1.89 29.25 79.18
N PRO A 3 1.97 30.29 78.28
CA PRO A 3 0.98 30.75 77.26
C PRO A 3 1.55 31.10 75.85
N VAL A 4 0.77 31.09 74.75
CA VAL A 4 -0.23 32.06 74.21
C VAL A 4 0.39 33.39 73.71
N ASN A 5 0.36 33.68 72.39
CA ASN A 5 -0.65 34.60 71.81
C ASN A 5 -0.65 34.69 70.27
N SER A 6 -1.86 34.87 69.76
CA SER A 6 -2.33 34.98 68.39
C SER A 6 -2.91 36.38 68.12
N SER A 7 -2.95 36.81 66.86
CA SER A 7 -3.90 37.82 66.35
C SER A 7 -4.06 37.60 64.84
N THR A 8 -5.07 36.95 64.26
CA THR A 8 -6.56 37.09 64.21
C THR A 8 -7.11 38.24 63.35
N GLY A 9 -8.01 37.86 62.43
CA GLY A 9 -9.00 38.68 61.72
C GLY A 9 -9.43 38.01 60.40
N SER A 10 -10.21 36.92 60.41
CA SER A 10 -11.70 36.83 60.34
C SER A 10 -12.27 37.03 58.92
N ILE A 11 -12.69 35.97 58.21
CA ILE A 11 -14.05 35.34 58.08
C ILE A 11 -14.98 36.03 57.07
N GLN A 12 -15.33 35.30 55.98
CA GLN A 12 -16.65 35.11 55.33
C GLN A 12 -16.38 34.53 53.93
N GLY A 13 -16.99 33.46 53.43
CA GLY A 13 -18.39 33.04 53.50
C GLY A 13 -18.90 32.96 52.06
N ASP A 14 -19.13 31.73 51.58
CA ASP A 14 -19.90 31.25 50.42
C ASP A 14 -20.11 32.12 49.17
N SER A 15 -19.91 31.51 47.99
CA SER A 15 -20.92 31.48 46.93
C SER A 15 -20.56 30.50 45.80
N VAL A 16 -21.41 29.49 45.65
CA VAL A 16 -21.54 28.62 44.48
C VAL A 16 -21.83 29.48 43.25
N ALA A 17 -20.96 29.43 42.23
CA ALA A 17 -21.20 30.04 40.94
C ALA A 17 -21.66 28.98 39.92
N THR A 18 -22.90 29.14 39.51
CA THR A 18 -23.64 28.48 38.44
C THR A 18 -22.84 28.37 37.14
N VAL A 19 -22.67 27.13 36.67
CA VAL A 19 -22.12 26.80 35.35
C VAL A 19 -23.14 27.24 34.28
N SER A 20 -22.77 28.24 33.48
CA SER A 20 -23.50 28.60 32.26
C SER A 20 -23.07 27.66 31.12
N PRO A 21 -24.00 27.13 30.30
CA PRO A 21 -23.63 26.26 29.19
C PRO A 21 -22.98 27.10 28.08
N ARG A 22 -21.69 26.88 27.81
CA ARG A 22 -21.03 27.50 26.64
C ARG A 22 -21.35 26.69 25.38
N THR A 23 -21.99 27.38 24.47
CA THR A 23 -22.47 26.97 23.16
C THR A 23 -21.33 26.57 22.22
N ARG A 24 -21.58 25.52 21.43
CA ARG A 24 -20.76 25.01 20.32
C ARG A 24 -20.49 26.12 19.29
N PRO A 25 -19.25 26.34 18.81
CA PRO A 25 -19.00 27.23 17.68
C PRO A 25 -19.56 26.62 16.40
N THR A 26 -20.32 27.39 15.63
CA THR A 26 -20.84 27.00 14.31
C THR A 26 -19.73 27.02 13.24
N PRO A 27 -19.77 26.11 12.25
CA PRO A 27 -18.83 26.13 11.13
C PRO A 27 -18.98 27.41 10.30
N ARG A 28 -17.86 28.02 9.94
CA ARG A 28 -17.80 29.23 9.11
C ARG A 28 -18.22 28.91 7.68
N ALA A 29 -19.30 29.53 7.19
CA ALA A 29 -19.73 29.43 5.80
C ALA A 29 -18.71 30.08 4.82
N PRO A 30 -18.60 29.58 3.58
CA PRO A 30 -17.73 30.16 2.55
C PRO A 30 -18.22 31.56 2.14
N LYS A 31 -17.29 32.47 1.88
CA LYS A 31 -17.59 33.86 1.47
C LYS A 31 -18.18 33.85 0.04
N GLU A 32 -19.41 34.35 -0.09
CA GLU A 32 -20.21 34.42 -1.33
C GLU A 32 -19.65 35.34 -2.45
N SER A 33 -18.50 35.97 -2.26
CA SER A 33 -17.98 37.01 -3.15
C SER A 33 -17.25 36.51 -4.41
N THR A 34 -17.33 35.22 -4.75
CA THR A 34 -16.71 34.65 -5.96
C THR A 34 -17.73 34.06 -6.94
N VAL A 35 -18.95 33.77 -6.48
CA VAL A 35 -20.01 33.16 -7.32
C VAL A 35 -20.71 34.22 -8.18
N THR A 36 -20.87 35.44 -7.68
CA THR A 36 -21.56 36.52 -8.40
C THR A 36 -20.74 37.11 -9.57
N GLN A 37 -19.42 36.88 -9.60
CA GLN A 37 -18.56 37.40 -10.66
C GLN A 37 -18.45 36.49 -11.90
N LEU A 38 -18.97 35.25 -11.82
CA LEU A 38 -19.01 34.29 -12.94
C LEU A 38 -20.37 34.23 -13.65
N GLN A 39 -21.43 34.78 -13.05
CA GLN A 39 -22.78 34.80 -13.66
C GLN A 39 -23.05 35.99 -14.58
N GLN A 40 -22.24 37.06 -14.53
CA GLN A 40 -22.41 38.23 -15.41
C GLN A 40 -21.75 38.12 -16.79
N THR A 41 -20.91 37.10 -17.02
CA THR A 41 -20.22 36.88 -18.31
C THR A 41 -20.99 36.00 -19.31
N VAL A 42 -22.13 35.42 -18.92
CA VAL A 42 -22.87 34.46 -19.77
C VAL A 42 -24.02 35.11 -20.58
N VAL A 43 -24.38 36.37 -20.33
CA VAL A 43 -25.67 36.91 -20.85
C VAL A 43 -25.56 37.78 -22.10
N ASN A 44 -24.40 38.31 -22.48
CA ASN A 44 -24.32 39.28 -23.58
C ASN A 44 -23.42 38.82 -24.73
N ASN A 45 -23.95 37.96 -25.60
CA ASN A 45 -23.53 37.87 -27.00
C ASN A 45 -24.77 37.83 -27.91
N GLY A 46 -25.48 38.95 -27.93
CA GLY A 46 -26.52 39.28 -28.90
C GLY A 46 -26.14 40.58 -29.63
N VAL A 47 -26.17 40.52 -30.96
CA VAL A 47 -25.97 41.60 -31.94
C VAL A 47 -26.60 42.93 -31.52
N VAL A 48 -25.89 44.06 -31.63
CA VAL A 48 -26.36 45.37 -32.20
C VAL A 48 -25.18 46.34 -32.39
N SER A 49 -25.25 47.07 -33.50
CA SER A 49 -24.37 48.12 -34.02
C SER A 49 -24.37 49.45 -33.23
N SER A 50 -23.31 50.22 -33.47
CA SER A 50 -23.21 51.70 -33.49
C SER A 50 -22.89 52.50 -32.20
N SER A 51 -21.77 53.22 -32.32
CA SER A 51 -21.52 54.62 -31.89
C SER A 51 -21.00 54.95 -30.49
N SER A 52 -19.94 55.79 -30.53
CA SER A 52 -19.50 56.85 -29.58
C SER A 52 -18.76 56.48 -28.29
N ASP A 53 -17.45 56.77 -28.33
CA ASP A 53 -16.60 57.43 -27.33
C ASP A 53 -16.93 57.28 -25.83
N THR A 54 -16.03 56.64 -25.07
CA THR A 54 -15.09 57.28 -24.13
C THR A 54 -14.47 56.27 -23.15
N ASN A 55 -13.15 56.40 -22.95
CA ASN A 55 -12.35 55.95 -21.80
C ASN A 55 -12.68 54.59 -21.16
N ASN A 56 -11.97 53.54 -21.56
CA ASN A 56 -11.72 52.42 -20.66
C ASN A 56 -10.32 51.84 -20.87
N SER A 57 -9.62 51.63 -19.77
CA SER A 57 -8.35 50.91 -19.68
C SER A 57 -8.43 49.62 -20.49
N ASN A 58 -7.60 49.50 -21.52
CA ASN A 58 -7.51 48.35 -22.40
C ASN A 58 -7.07 47.12 -21.61
N ILE A 59 -8.02 46.38 -21.03
CA ILE A 59 -7.82 44.97 -20.70
C ILE A 59 -7.87 44.22 -22.02
N SER A 60 -6.79 44.33 -22.79
CA SER A 60 -6.58 43.51 -23.98
C SER A 60 -6.34 42.08 -23.51
N SER A 61 -7.35 41.23 -23.74
CA SER A 61 -7.21 39.79 -23.59
C SER A 61 -6.08 39.32 -24.52
N LYS A 62 -5.00 38.78 -23.96
CA LYS A 62 -3.94 38.09 -24.70
C LYS A 62 -4.37 36.68 -25.16
N LEU A 63 -5.64 36.33 -25.03
CA LEU A 63 -6.18 35.04 -25.44
C LEU A 63 -6.48 35.10 -26.94
N SER A 64 -5.58 34.52 -27.72
CA SER A 64 -5.80 34.31 -29.15
C SER A 64 -6.90 33.27 -29.36
N VAL A 65 -7.91 33.59 -30.17
CA VAL A 65 -8.90 32.64 -30.70
C VAL A 65 -8.23 31.53 -31.55
N LYS A 66 -6.94 31.70 -31.90
CA LYS A 66 -6.10 30.72 -32.59
C LYS A 66 -5.07 30.05 -31.67
N ALA A 67 -5.23 30.10 -30.35
CA ALA A 67 -4.33 29.38 -29.44
C ALA A 67 -4.48 27.86 -29.66
N GLN A 68 -3.36 27.14 -29.77
CA GLN A 68 -3.37 25.68 -29.63
C GLN A 68 -3.94 25.35 -28.24
N GLU A 69 -4.88 24.41 -28.22
CA GLU A 69 -5.80 24.12 -27.12
C GLU A 69 -5.14 24.03 -25.73
N PHE A 70 -5.88 24.54 -24.74
CA PHE A 70 -5.60 24.33 -23.33
C PHE A 70 -6.13 22.95 -22.93
N ILE A 71 -5.33 21.90 -23.15
CA ILE A 71 -5.67 20.54 -22.72
C ILE A 71 -5.25 20.40 -21.25
N PRO A 72 -6.18 20.13 -20.31
CA PRO A 72 -5.81 19.72 -18.95
C PRO A 72 -4.91 18.49 -19.01
N LYS A 73 -3.82 18.46 -18.23
CA LYS A 73 -2.76 17.43 -18.27
C LYS A 73 -3.22 15.98 -18.01
N SER A 74 -4.51 15.74 -17.81
CA SER A 74 -5.09 14.41 -17.65
C SER A 74 -5.60 13.76 -18.96
N TYR A 75 -5.50 14.42 -20.12
CA TYR A 75 -6.04 13.89 -21.39
C TYR A 75 -5.09 13.83 -22.59
N ALA A 76 -3.78 14.05 -22.43
CA ALA A 76 -2.83 13.90 -23.54
C ALA A 76 -2.40 12.42 -23.71
N ALA A 77 -3.22 11.63 -24.40
CA ALA A 77 -2.78 10.40 -25.05
C ALA A 77 -2.59 10.66 -26.54
N GLY A 78 -1.35 10.54 -27.01
CA GLY A 78 -1.00 10.70 -28.42
C GLY A 78 0.51 10.70 -28.63
N ASN A 79 1.19 9.62 -28.24
CA ASN A 79 2.58 9.42 -28.64
C ASN A 79 2.62 9.25 -30.17
N ASN A 80 3.28 10.20 -30.85
CA ASN A 80 3.76 10.01 -32.20
C ASN A 80 4.87 8.95 -32.18
N TYR A 81 4.52 7.70 -32.46
CA TYR A 81 5.47 6.71 -32.93
C TYR A 81 5.48 6.79 -34.46
N ASN A 82 6.68 6.95 -35.04
CA ASN A 82 6.89 6.73 -36.46
C ASN A 82 6.53 5.26 -36.76
N THR A 83 5.35 5.05 -37.33
CA THR A 83 4.87 3.72 -37.73
C THR A 83 5.61 3.28 -38.98
N THR A 84 6.59 2.40 -38.78
CA THR A 84 7.02 1.51 -39.85
C THR A 84 5.95 0.43 -39.91
N THR A 85 5.18 0.41 -40.99
CA THR A 85 4.02 -0.47 -41.21
C THR A 85 4.33 -1.93 -40.88
N THR A 86 3.87 -2.38 -39.71
CA THR A 86 3.77 -3.79 -39.34
C THR A 86 2.42 -3.97 -38.64
N ASN A 87 1.46 -4.55 -39.36
CA ASN A 87 0.18 -5.12 -38.94
C ASN A 87 -0.31 -4.83 -37.49
N ASP A 88 -1.10 -3.76 -37.34
CA ASP A 88 -1.85 -3.36 -36.13
C ASP A 88 -3.06 -4.30 -35.84
N SER A 89 -2.81 -5.59 -35.66
CA SER A 89 -3.85 -6.58 -35.28
C SER A 89 -3.83 -6.95 -33.79
N HIS A 90 -2.95 -6.33 -32.99
CA HIS A 90 -2.69 -6.71 -31.59
C HIS A 90 -3.21 -5.72 -30.53
N ILE A 91 -3.95 -4.68 -30.90
CA ILE A 91 -4.36 -3.62 -29.95
C ILE A 91 -5.32 -4.14 -28.86
N TYR A 92 -5.95 -5.31 -29.02
CA TYR A 92 -6.73 -5.94 -27.95
C TYR A 92 -6.55 -7.46 -27.90
N ASP A 93 -5.38 -7.90 -27.42
CA ASP A 93 -5.27 -9.24 -26.85
C ASP A 93 -6.13 -9.30 -25.57
N PRO A 94 -7.08 -10.24 -25.43
CA PRO A 94 -7.93 -10.37 -24.25
C PRO A 94 -7.14 -10.46 -22.94
N VAL A 95 -5.96 -11.10 -22.97
CA VAL A 95 -5.05 -11.23 -21.83
C VAL A 95 -4.48 -9.88 -21.43
N MET A 96 -4.00 -9.10 -22.40
CA MET A 96 -3.46 -7.76 -22.12
C MET A 96 -4.56 -6.82 -21.63
N LYS A 97 -5.78 -6.92 -22.17
CA LYS A 97 -6.93 -6.13 -21.71
C LYS A 97 -7.25 -6.43 -20.26
N GLU A 98 -7.34 -7.70 -19.88
CA GLU A 98 -7.59 -8.09 -18.50
C GLU A 98 -6.45 -7.64 -17.58
N PHE A 99 -5.19 -7.83 -18.01
CA PHE A 99 -4.02 -7.34 -17.29
C PHE A 99 -4.12 -5.84 -17.00
N TYR A 100 -4.38 -5.00 -18.01
CA TYR A 100 -4.50 -3.55 -17.80
C TYR A 100 -5.66 -3.18 -16.88
N ASN A 101 -6.79 -3.89 -16.97
CA ASN A 101 -7.92 -3.69 -16.07
C ASN A 101 -7.53 -4.01 -14.61
N THR A 102 -6.86 -5.14 -14.39
CA THR A 102 -6.33 -5.52 -13.07
C THR A 102 -5.36 -4.46 -12.53
N ILE A 103 -4.39 -4.00 -13.34
CA ILE A 103 -3.46 -2.95 -12.92
C ILE A 103 -4.18 -1.64 -12.58
N PHE A 104 -5.17 -1.24 -13.37
CA PHE A 104 -5.95 -0.03 -13.14
C PHE A 104 -6.73 -0.09 -11.82
N ILE A 105 -7.41 -1.21 -11.57
CA ILE A 105 -8.15 -1.43 -10.32
C ILE A 105 -7.19 -1.43 -9.14
N LEU A 106 -6.09 -2.18 -9.22
CA LEU A 106 -5.10 -2.29 -8.14
C LEU A 106 -4.32 -0.99 -7.87
N THR A 107 -4.27 -0.08 -8.84
CA THR A 107 -3.75 1.28 -8.62
C THR A 107 -4.69 2.12 -7.76
N SER A 108 -6.00 1.89 -7.86
CA SER A 108 -7.02 2.65 -7.12
C SER A 108 -7.45 1.97 -5.82
N GLN A 109 -7.42 0.63 -5.79
CA GLN A 109 -7.94 -0.22 -4.72
C GLN A 109 -6.94 -1.35 -4.44
N PRO A 110 -5.83 -1.07 -3.73
CA PRO A 110 -4.80 -2.07 -3.47
C PRO A 110 -5.19 -3.11 -2.40
N GLY A 111 -6.35 -2.96 -1.76
CA GLY A 111 -6.74 -3.79 -0.60
C GLY A 111 -7.03 -5.25 -0.90
N ASN A 112 -7.21 -5.63 -2.18
CA ASN A 112 -7.63 -6.97 -2.56
C ASN A 112 -6.81 -7.56 -3.72
N VAL A 113 -5.47 -7.49 -3.60
CA VAL A 113 -4.55 -7.98 -4.64
C VAL A 113 -4.83 -9.44 -5.02
N GLU A 114 -5.13 -10.29 -4.04
CA GLU A 114 -5.30 -11.72 -4.25
C GLU A 114 -6.50 -12.05 -5.15
N GLU A 115 -7.68 -11.47 -4.88
CA GLU A 115 -8.87 -11.72 -5.69
C GLU A 115 -8.68 -11.28 -7.16
N TYR A 116 -8.15 -10.08 -7.37
CA TYR A 116 -7.92 -9.57 -8.72
C TYR A 116 -6.82 -10.34 -9.46
N MET A 117 -5.82 -10.87 -8.75
CA MET A 117 -4.81 -11.74 -9.33
C MET A 117 -5.37 -13.13 -9.69
N ASN A 118 -6.25 -13.70 -8.86
CA ASN A 118 -6.90 -14.98 -9.14
C ASN A 118 -7.67 -14.96 -10.45
N ARG A 119 -8.48 -13.91 -10.65
CA ARG A 119 -9.17 -13.67 -11.93
C ARG A 119 -8.19 -13.53 -13.10
N LEU A 120 -7.09 -12.78 -12.92
CA LEU A 120 -6.10 -12.60 -13.97
C LEU A 120 -5.43 -13.94 -14.36
N TYR A 121 -5.25 -14.88 -13.43
CA TYR A 121 -4.64 -16.17 -13.73
C TYR A 121 -5.43 -17.00 -14.74
N GLU A 122 -6.76 -16.92 -14.76
CA GLU A 122 -7.59 -17.60 -15.77
C GLU A 122 -7.20 -17.22 -17.19
N TYR A 123 -6.74 -15.98 -17.38
CA TYR A 123 -6.26 -15.46 -18.67
C TYR A 123 -4.77 -15.75 -18.91
N LEU A 124 -3.95 -15.81 -17.86
CA LEU A 124 -2.51 -16.06 -17.98
C LEU A 124 -2.18 -17.53 -18.20
N GLN A 125 -2.93 -18.47 -17.62
CA GLN A 125 -2.70 -19.91 -17.72
C GLN A 125 -2.64 -20.47 -19.16
N PRO A 126 -3.51 -20.09 -20.11
CA PRO A 126 -3.46 -20.61 -21.47
C PRO A 126 -2.36 -19.97 -22.34
N VAL A 127 -1.66 -18.94 -21.87
CA VAL A 127 -0.70 -18.19 -22.69
C VAL A 127 0.49 -19.05 -23.10
N GLN A 128 0.83 -19.08 -24.38
CA GLN A 128 2.03 -19.75 -24.89
C GLN A 128 3.03 -18.79 -25.57
N SER A 129 2.67 -17.51 -25.72
CA SER A 129 3.51 -16.52 -26.37
C SER A 129 4.42 -15.80 -25.38
N LYS A 130 5.72 -15.80 -25.65
CA LYS A 130 6.70 -15.01 -24.91
C LYS A 130 6.51 -13.50 -25.10
N ASP A 131 5.94 -13.08 -26.23
CA ASP A 131 5.70 -11.66 -26.50
C ASP A 131 4.68 -11.06 -25.52
N ILE A 132 3.71 -11.87 -25.05
CA ILE A 132 2.75 -11.47 -24.01
C ILE A 132 3.46 -11.29 -22.66
N LEU A 133 4.34 -12.21 -22.29
CA LEU A 133 5.17 -12.08 -21.09
C LEU A 133 6.00 -10.79 -21.12
N ASP A 134 6.69 -10.54 -22.24
CA ASP A 134 7.51 -9.34 -22.41
C ASP A 134 6.64 -8.07 -22.35
N SER A 135 5.43 -8.09 -22.92
CA SER A 135 4.48 -6.98 -22.87
C SER A 135 3.99 -6.69 -21.44
N ILE A 136 3.59 -7.73 -20.70
CA ILE A 136 3.18 -7.63 -19.29
C ILE A 136 4.31 -7.05 -18.44
N ILE A 137 5.53 -7.57 -18.58
CA ILE A 137 6.69 -7.10 -17.81
C ILE A 137 7.00 -5.64 -18.12
N ASN A 138 6.97 -5.24 -19.39
CA ASN A 138 7.23 -3.86 -19.77
C ASN A 138 6.18 -2.91 -19.20
N SER A 139 4.90 -3.27 -19.30
CA SER A 139 3.80 -2.46 -18.77
C SER A 139 3.85 -2.37 -17.24
N LEU A 140 4.09 -3.49 -16.56
CA LEU A 140 4.22 -3.52 -15.10
C LEU A 140 5.42 -2.69 -14.63
N TYR A 141 6.58 -2.86 -15.26
CA TYR A 141 7.79 -2.10 -14.97
C TYR A 141 7.53 -0.59 -15.11
N ASN A 142 6.98 -0.16 -16.24
CA ASN A 142 6.72 1.25 -16.51
C ASN A 142 5.75 1.84 -15.47
N GLN A 143 4.71 1.10 -15.09
CA GLN A 143 3.77 1.53 -14.05
C GLN A 143 4.49 1.67 -12.69
N CYS A 144 5.30 0.70 -12.28
CA CYS A 144 5.97 0.71 -10.98
C CYS A 144 7.02 1.81 -10.82
N ILE A 145 7.72 2.16 -11.90
CA ILE A 145 8.71 3.25 -11.85
C ILE A 145 8.04 4.63 -11.90
N THR A 146 6.90 4.75 -12.57
CA THR A 146 6.19 6.02 -12.79
C THR A 146 5.26 6.38 -11.64
N GLU A 147 4.53 5.41 -11.08
CA GLU A 147 3.50 5.62 -10.07
C GLU A 147 3.97 5.19 -8.67
N PRO A 148 4.38 6.12 -7.78
CA PRO A 148 4.90 5.77 -6.46
C PRO A 148 3.91 4.99 -5.61
N ASN A 149 2.62 5.32 -5.70
CA ASN A 149 1.57 4.67 -4.91
C ASN A 149 1.30 3.23 -5.37
N PHE A 150 1.59 2.91 -6.63
CA PHE A 150 1.39 1.57 -7.17
C PHE A 150 2.59 0.66 -6.89
N ARG A 151 3.77 1.21 -6.63
CA ARG A 151 5.03 0.47 -6.62
C ARG A 151 5.07 -0.71 -5.65
N TYR A 152 4.56 -0.54 -4.43
CA TYR A 152 4.43 -1.62 -3.45
C TYR A 152 3.49 -2.72 -3.97
N THR A 153 2.30 -2.34 -4.43
CA THR A 153 1.32 -3.25 -5.05
C THR A 153 1.91 -3.99 -6.25
N GLY A 154 2.68 -3.29 -7.09
CA GLY A 154 3.39 -3.86 -8.23
C GLY A 154 4.42 -4.92 -7.81
N ALA A 155 5.14 -4.71 -6.71
CA ALA A 155 6.04 -5.73 -6.16
C ALA A 155 5.27 -6.94 -5.62
N LYS A 156 4.10 -6.73 -5.00
CA LYS A 156 3.20 -7.84 -4.60
C LYS A 156 2.68 -8.62 -5.80
N ILE A 157 2.29 -7.95 -6.88
CA ILE A 157 1.90 -8.59 -8.15
C ILE A 157 3.06 -9.43 -8.70
N CYS A 158 4.29 -8.90 -8.69
CA CYS A 158 5.47 -9.66 -9.11
C CYS A 158 5.66 -10.93 -8.27
N GLN A 159 5.48 -10.84 -6.94
CA GLN A 159 5.56 -12.00 -6.05
C GLN A 159 4.47 -13.03 -6.37
N HIS A 160 3.24 -12.58 -6.58
CA HIS A 160 2.11 -13.41 -6.98
C HIS A 160 2.38 -14.16 -8.30
N ILE A 161 2.87 -13.47 -9.32
CA ILE A 161 3.21 -14.12 -10.60
C ILE A 161 4.34 -15.14 -10.41
N CYS A 162 5.41 -14.78 -9.70
CA CYS A 162 6.52 -15.70 -9.43
C CYS A 162 6.09 -16.96 -8.66
N LYS A 163 5.16 -16.83 -7.71
CA LYS A 163 4.68 -17.93 -6.87
C LYS A 163 3.71 -18.85 -7.60
N HIS A 164 2.70 -18.29 -8.27
CA HIS A 164 1.59 -19.07 -8.83
C HIS A 164 1.82 -19.55 -10.27
N LEU A 165 2.77 -18.95 -11.00
CA LEU A 165 3.09 -19.33 -12.37
C LEU A 165 4.52 -19.87 -12.51
N ASN A 166 5.09 -20.42 -11.44
CA ASN A 166 6.43 -21.02 -11.43
C ASN A 166 6.56 -22.24 -12.36
N ASP A 167 5.49 -23.02 -12.53
CA ASP A 167 5.45 -24.22 -13.39
C ASP A 167 4.91 -23.94 -14.81
N HIS A 168 4.50 -22.70 -15.06
CA HIS A 168 3.91 -22.31 -16.33
C HIS A 168 4.97 -22.28 -17.46
N THR A 169 4.63 -22.76 -18.67
CA THR A 169 5.55 -22.89 -19.82
C THR A 169 6.33 -21.60 -20.15
N VAL A 170 5.64 -20.46 -20.20
CA VAL A 170 6.20 -19.12 -20.44
C VAL A 170 6.52 -18.36 -19.15
N PHE A 171 5.55 -18.19 -18.25
CA PHE A 171 5.70 -17.35 -17.04
C PHE A 171 6.68 -17.87 -15.99
N LYS A 172 7.15 -19.13 -16.05
CA LYS A 172 8.27 -19.59 -15.21
C LYS A 172 9.52 -18.70 -15.32
N ASP A 173 9.72 -18.06 -16.48
CA ASP A 173 10.84 -17.15 -16.73
C ASP A 173 10.55 -15.69 -16.34
N PHE A 174 9.38 -15.40 -15.75
CA PHE A 174 8.95 -14.02 -15.42
C PHE A 174 10.00 -13.25 -14.64
N ARG A 175 10.52 -13.87 -13.57
CA ARG A 175 11.56 -13.28 -12.73
C ARG A 175 12.80 -12.88 -13.52
N ASN A 176 13.35 -13.80 -14.31
CA ASN A 176 14.57 -13.55 -15.08
C ASN A 176 14.37 -12.45 -16.12
N THR A 177 13.19 -12.42 -16.74
CA THR A 177 12.82 -11.41 -17.72
C THR A 177 12.60 -10.03 -17.06
N LEU A 178 11.96 -9.97 -15.89
CA LEU A 178 11.79 -8.75 -15.10
C LEU A 178 13.15 -8.17 -14.68
N LEU A 179 14.05 -9.00 -14.14
CA LEU A 179 15.39 -8.57 -13.76
C LEU A 179 16.19 -8.08 -14.98
N ARG A 180 16.07 -8.74 -16.13
CA ARG A 180 16.68 -8.26 -17.38
C ARG A 180 16.12 -6.89 -17.78
N ARG A 181 14.82 -6.65 -17.61
CA ARG A 181 14.21 -5.35 -17.90
C ARG A 181 14.70 -4.25 -16.95
N CYS A 182 14.81 -4.52 -15.64
CA CYS A 182 15.41 -3.61 -14.68
C CYS A 182 16.88 -3.31 -15.02
N LYS A 183 17.62 -4.34 -15.45
CA LYS A 183 19.04 -4.22 -15.82
C LYS A 183 19.28 -3.21 -16.95
N VAL A 184 18.35 -3.07 -17.90
CA VAL A 184 18.46 -2.10 -19.01
C VAL A 184 18.63 -0.67 -18.49
N ASP A 185 17.85 -0.28 -17.49
CA ASP A 185 17.89 1.09 -16.94
C ASP A 185 19.01 1.21 -15.88
N TYR A 186 19.28 0.13 -15.14
CA TYR A 186 20.41 0.03 -14.21
C TYR A 186 21.76 0.27 -14.90
N ASP A 187 22.00 -0.36 -16.05
CA ASP A 187 23.25 -0.22 -16.80
C ASP A 187 23.40 1.19 -17.38
N LYS A 188 22.28 1.89 -17.64
CA LYS A 188 22.25 3.27 -18.16
C LYS A 188 22.24 4.35 -17.07
N ARG A 189 22.13 3.97 -15.79
CA ARG A 189 21.87 4.91 -14.67
C ARG A 189 22.80 6.12 -14.64
N GLU A 190 24.09 5.93 -14.90
CA GLU A 190 25.09 7.01 -14.92
C GLU A 190 24.73 8.08 -15.97
N SER A 191 24.41 7.63 -17.20
CA SER A 191 24.00 8.53 -18.28
C SER A 191 22.65 9.22 -18.02
N LEU A 192 21.72 8.52 -17.35
CA LEU A 192 20.41 9.05 -17.00
C LEU A 192 20.49 10.10 -15.86
N LEU A 193 21.40 9.91 -14.89
CA LEU A 193 21.63 10.86 -13.80
C LEU A 193 22.34 12.14 -14.26
N GLN A 194 23.13 12.07 -15.33
CA GLN A 194 23.73 13.26 -15.94
C GLN A 194 22.71 14.14 -16.67
N ASN A 195 21.53 13.61 -17.02
CA ASN A 195 20.45 14.34 -17.65
C ASN A 195 19.30 14.60 -16.65
N PRO A 196 19.12 15.85 -16.15
CA PRO A 196 18.09 16.16 -15.16
C PRO A 196 16.66 15.80 -15.57
N GLN A 197 16.36 15.75 -16.87
CA GLN A 197 15.03 15.37 -17.37
C GLN A 197 14.76 13.87 -17.29
N LEU A 198 15.81 13.05 -17.22
CA LEU A 198 15.72 11.58 -17.22
C LEU A 198 16.04 10.97 -15.85
N SER A 199 16.55 11.76 -14.90
CA SER A 199 16.91 11.29 -13.56
C SER A 199 15.72 10.70 -12.79
N SER A 200 14.49 11.14 -13.09
CA SER A 200 13.26 10.57 -12.53
C SER A 200 13.10 9.08 -12.83
N GLN A 201 13.62 8.59 -13.96
CA GLN A 201 13.62 7.15 -14.30
C GLN A 201 14.49 6.37 -13.32
N VAL A 202 15.66 6.92 -12.96
CA VAL A 202 16.55 6.29 -11.97
C VAL A 202 15.92 6.31 -10.59
N TYR A 203 15.22 7.39 -10.21
CA TYR A 203 14.51 7.42 -8.93
C TYR A 203 13.40 6.35 -8.87
N GLY A 204 12.64 6.23 -9.96
CA GLY A 204 11.60 5.21 -10.10
C GLY A 204 12.17 3.80 -10.02
N LEU A 205 13.24 3.53 -10.77
CA LEU A 205 13.98 2.26 -10.75
C LEU A 205 14.50 1.94 -9.34
N ALA A 206 15.19 2.89 -8.70
CA ALA A 206 15.82 2.71 -7.39
C ALA A 206 14.80 2.25 -6.34
N MET A 207 13.67 2.96 -6.29
CA MET A 207 12.61 2.63 -5.35
C MET A 207 11.89 1.33 -5.74
N PHE A 208 11.65 1.06 -7.03
CA PHE A 208 10.99 -0.18 -7.43
C PHE A 208 11.86 -1.40 -7.14
N MET A 209 13.16 -1.33 -7.43
CA MET A 209 14.10 -2.39 -7.07
C MET A 209 14.19 -2.60 -5.55
N SER A 210 13.97 -1.55 -4.75
CA SER A 210 13.90 -1.66 -3.28
C SER A 210 12.67 -2.45 -2.85
N GLU A 211 11.50 -2.14 -3.43
CA GLU A 211 10.27 -2.90 -3.17
C GLU A 211 10.39 -4.36 -3.62
N LEU A 212 11.03 -4.62 -4.77
CA LEU A 212 11.29 -5.99 -5.23
C LEU A 212 12.21 -6.74 -4.26
N PHE A 213 13.27 -6.09 -3.77
CA PHE A 213 14.21 -6.68 -2.81
C PHE A 213 13.55 -7.05 -1.48
N LEU A 214 12.56 -6.26 -1.04
CA LEU A 214 11.86 -6.48 0.22
C LEU A 214 10.70 -7.48 0.11
N ASN A 215 9.98 -7.48 -1.01
CA ASN A 215 8.71 -8.20 -1.13
C ASN A 215 8.78 -9.46 -1.98
N VAL A 216 9.77 -9.58 -2.87
CA VAL A 216 9.88 -10.76 -3.73
C VAL A 216 10.81 -11.76 -3.08
N GLU A 217 10.27 -12.95 -2.85
CA GLU A 217 10.92 -14.05 -2.15
C GLU A 217 11.11 -15.22 -3.11
N ASN A 218 12.26 -15.89 -2.99
CA ASN A 218 12.50 -17.13 -3.72
C ASN A 218 12.33 -18.32 -2.79
N VAL A 219 11.56 -19.33 -3.17
CA VAL A 219 11.57 -20.61 -2.45
C VAL A 219 12.44 -21.59 -3.22
N VAL A 220 13.66 -21.80 -2.76
CA VAL A 220 14.58 -22.82 -3.33
C VAL A 220 14.71 -23.95 -2.32
N ALA A 221 14.28 -25.15 -2.70
CA ALA A 221 14.36 -26.35 -1.86
C ALA A 221 13.80 -26.15 -0.43
N GLY A 222 12.64 -25.49 -0.33
CA GLY A 222 11.96 -25.24 0.94
C GLY A 222 12.55 -24.09 1.78
N ARG A 223 13.62 -23.41 1.31
CA ARG A 223 14.15 -22.20 1.95
C ARG A 223 13.76 -20.94 1.20
N VAL A 224 13.31 -19.94 1.96
CA VAL A 224 13.07 -18.59 1.47
C VAL A 224 14.40 -17.85 1.36
N GLU A 225 14.84 -17.54 0.14
CA GLU A 225 16.02 -16.75 -0.14
C GLU A 225 15.65 -15.39 -0.73
N LYS A 226 16.25 -14.34 -0.16
CA LYS A 226 16.19 -12.99 -0.72
C LYS A 226 17.15 -12.84 -1.89
N PHE A 227 16.86 -11.86 -2.74
CA PHE A 227 17.65 -11.55 -3.91
C PHE A 227 18.88 -10.71 -3.53
N ASN A 228 19.93 -11.35 -3.01
CA ASN A 228 21.15 -10.64 -2.61
C ASN A 228 21.78 -9.80 -3.76
N VAL A 229 21.58 -10.24 -5.01
CA VAL A 229 22.00 -9.47 -6.20
C VAL A 229 21.31 -8.10 -6.27
N LEU A 230 20.03 -8.01 -5.91
CA LEU A 230 19.31 -6.74 -5.92
C LEU A 230 19.88 -5.79 -4.87
N GLY A 231 20.18 -6.29 -3.66
CA GLY A 231 20.78 -5.45 -2.62
C GLY A 231 22.15 -4.89 -3.03
N THR A 232 22.97 -5.67 -3.75
CA THR A 232 24.23 -5.16 -4.32
C THR A 232 23.97 -4.06 -5.36
N CYS A 233 23.02 -4.27 -6.27
CA CYS A 233 22.62 -3.25 -7.25
C CYS A 233 22.04 -1.98 -6.59
N LEU A 234 21.33 -2.11 -5.46
CA LEU A 234 20.78 -0.97 -4.72
C LEU A 234 21.89 -0.12 -4.07
N ILE A 235 22.95 -0.76 -3.56
CA ILE A 235 24.16 -0.05 -3.10
C ILE A 235 24.78 0.74 -4.26
N ASP A 236 24.97 0.09 -5.42
CA ASP A 236 25.54 0.72 -6.61
C ASP A 236 24.70 1.90 -7.12
N ILE A 237 23.37 1.77 -7.18
CA ILE A 237 22.46 2.85 -7.54
C ILE A 237 22.59 4.02 -6.54
N THR A 238 22.66 3.70 -5.24
CA THR A 238 22.79 4.72 -4.19
C THR A 238 24.10 5.48 -4.33
N LEU A 239 25.21 4.80 -4.60
CA LEU A 239 26.50 5.45 -4.86
C LEU A 239 26.45 6.33 -6.12
N SER A 240 25.82 5.85 -7.21
CA SER A 240 25.63 6.65 -8.43
C SER A 240 24.82 7.93 -8.16
N LEU A 241 23.74 7.85 -7.36
CA LEU A 241 22.96 9.03 -6.94
C LEU A 241 23.84 10.03 -6.16
N LEU A 242 24.67 9.54 -5.24
CA LEU A 242 25.55 10.37 -4.41
C LEU A 242 26.82 10.87 -5.14
N ALA A 243 27.11 10.34 -6.33
CA ALA A 243 28.17 10.84 -7.20
C ALA A 243 27.79 12.19 -7.83
N TYR A 244 26.49 12.41 -8.10
CA TYR A 244 25.94 13.68 -8.60
C TYR A 244 25.00 14.28 -7.54
N PRO A 245 25.49 14.97 -6.50
CA PRO A 245 24.73 15.30 -5.29
C PRO A 245 23.73 16.46 -5.47
N SER A 246 22.74 16.30 -6.35
CA SER A 246 21.58 17.18 -6.42
C SER A 246 20.66 16.96 -5.23
N LYS A 247 19.83 17.95 -4.89
CA LYS A 247 18.83 17.83 -3.82
C LYS A 247 17.93 16.59 -4.00
N ASP A 248 17.51 16.33 -5.24
CA ASP A 248 16.60 15.22 -5.56
C ASP A 248 17.32 13.87 -5.57
N ASN A 249 18.58 13.82 -6.02
CA ASN A 249 19.40 12.61 -5.96
C ASN A 249 19.65 12.19 -4.50
N ILE A 250 20.01 13.16 -3.64
CA ILE A 250 20.21 12.91 -2.20
C ILE A 250 18.89 12.48 -1.55
N LYS A 251 17.76 13.14 -1.89
CA LYS A 251 16.45 12.75 -1.39
C LYS A 251 16.13 11.29 -1.76
N CYS A 252 16.32 10.91 -3.02
CA CYS A 252 16.07 9.55 -3.47
C CYS A 252 16.98 8.53 -2.76
N ALA A 253 18.29 8.80 -2.65
CA ALA A 253 19.24 7.95 -1.93
C ALA A 253 18.83 7.75 -0.46
N VAL A 254 18.44 8.83 0.23
CA VAL A 254 17.96 8.78 1.61
C VAL A 254 16.65 8.00 1.73
N GLN A 255 15.71 8.18 0.81
CA GLN A 255 14.45 7.42 0.81
C GLN A 255 14.66 5.93 0.59
N LEU A 256 15.54 5.55 -0.34
CA LEU A 256 15.93 4.16 -0.57
C LEU A 256 16.51 3.53 0.69
N LEU A 257 17.47 4.22 1.33
CA LEU A 257 18.10 3.72 2.56
C LEU A 257 17.09 3.62 3.72
N LYS A 258 16.14 4.54 3.84
CA LYS A 258 15.08 4.43 4.86
C LYS A 258 14.15 3.24 4.60
N LEU A 259 13.88 2.92 3.34
CA LEU A 259 13.01 1.81 2.96
C LEU A 259 13.71 0.45 3.11
N ALA A 260 14.92 0.31 2.57
CA ALA A 260 15.60 -0.99 2.42
C ALA A 260 16.97 -1.06 3.10
N GLY A 261 17.46 0.02 3.72
CA GLY A 261 18.83 0.10 4.25
C GLY A 261 19.14 -0.93 5.33
N ALA A 262 18.18 -1.18 6.24
CA ALA A 262 18.34 -2.22 7.26
C ALA A 262 18.46 -3.62 6.63
N ALA A 263 17.60 -3.94 5.66
CA ALA A 263 17.65 -5.22 4.96
C ALA A 263 18.90 -5.36 4.06
N ILE A 264 19.43 -4.25 3.52
CA ILE A 264 20.69 -4.23 2.78
C ILE A 264 21.87 -4.46 3.72
N GLU A 265 21.86 -3.89 4.92
CA GLU A 265 22.93 -4.07 5.93
C GLU A 265 22.97 -5.50 6.47
N ASP A 266 21.81 -6.13 6.65
CA ASP A 266 21.68 -7.52 7.11
C ASP A 266 22.21 -8.56 6.09
N MET A 267 22.49 -8.17 4.84
CA MET A 267 23.00 -9.09 3.82
C MET A 267 24.45 -9.53 4.10
N PRO A 268 24.81 -10.78 3.76
CA PRO A 268 26.19 -11.22 3.83
C PRO A 268 27.07 -10.40 2.88
N ASN A 269 28.20 -9.90 3.38
CA ASN A 269 29.16 -9.07 2.64
C ASN A 269 28.59 -7.73 2.15
N SER A 270 27.60 -7.16 2.84
CA SER A 270 27.07 -5.84 2.52
C SER A 270 28.16 -4.77 2.53
N GLN A 271 28.29 -4.04 1.42
CA GLN A 271 29.21 -2.90 1.30
C GLN A 271 28.54 -1.56 1.62
N ILE A 272 27.43 -1.58 2.36
CA ILE A 272 26.65 -0.38 2.70
C ILE A 272 27.49 0.69 3.41
N GLN A 273 28.57 0.31 4.10
CA GLN A 273 29.49 1.27 4.73
C GLN A 273 30.02 2.32 3.74
N SER A 274 30.33 1.93 2.50
CA SER A 274 30.82 2.85 1.46
C SER A 274 29.82 3.98 1.16
N VAL A 275 28.52 3.68 1.24
CA VAL A 275 27.44 4.66 1.07
C VAL A 275 27.45 5.65 2.23
N PHE A 276 27.60 5.16 3.46
CA PHE A 276 27.62 6.03 4.65
C PHE A 276 28.88 6.87 4.76
N ASP A 277 30.03 6.37 4.31
CA ASP A 277 31.25 7.17 4.19
C ASP A 277 31.04 8.33 3.21
N ARG A 278 30.41 8.05 2.06
CA ARG A 278 30.06 9.07 1.06
C ARG A 278 29.05 10.08 1.60
N LEU A 279 28.01 9.63 2.30
CA LEU A 279 27.03 10.50 2.95
C LEU A 279 27.69 11.43 3.98
N SER A 280 28.61 10.91 4.78
CA SER A 280 29.34 11.68 5.80
C SER A 280 30.21 12.77 5.15
N GLN A 281 30.87 12.46 4.03
CA GLN A 281 31.60 13.46 3.23
C GLN A 281 30.68 14.57 2.71
N LEU A 282 29.51 14.20 2.18
CA LEU A 282 28.54 15.17 1.66
C LEU A 282 27.89 16.03 2.75
N GLN A 283 27.76 15.51 3.97
CA GLN A 283 27.21 16.24 5.11
C GLN A 283 28.05 17.46 5.50
N VAL A 284 29.37 17.34 5.40
CA VAL A 284 30.32 18.43 5.71
C VAL A 284 30.65 19.33 4.51
N SER A 285 30.23 18.95 3.30
CA SER A 285 30.51 19.70 2.07
C SER A 285 29.79 21.07 2.06
N SER A 286 30.47 22.10 1.58
CA SER A 286 29.87 23.44 1.34
C SER A 286 28.88 23.45 0.18
N ASP A 287 29.00 22.51 -0.76
CA ASP A 287 28.31 22.55 -2.05
C ASP A 287 26.91 21.92 -1.98
N VAL A 288 26.57 21.31 -0.85
CA VAL A 288 25.29 20.65 -0.60
C VAL A 288 24.34 21.58 0.14
N HIS A 289 23.11 21.69 -0.36
CA HIS A 289 22.06 22.50 0.27
C HIS A 289 21.74 22.02 1.69
N GLU A 290 21.48 22.93 2.62
CA GLU A 290 21.27 22.63 4.05
C GLU A 290 20.16 21.58 4.30
N ASN A 291 19.00 21.72 3.65
CA ASN A 291 17.94 20.70 3.70
C ASN A 291 18.40 19.29 3.28
N ALA A 292 19.32 19.18 2.32
CA ALA A 292 19.87 17.89 1.93
C ALA A 292 20.84 17.34 3.00
N LYS A 293 21.59 18.21 3.69
CA LYS A 293 22.40 17.81 4.87
C LYS A 293 21.53 17.29 6.01
N PHE A 294 20.37 17.90 6.27
CA PHE A 294 19.41 17.38 7.25
C PHE A 294 18.86 16.01 6.85
N MET A 295 18.54 15.78 5.57
CA MET A 295 18.14 14.46 5.09
C MET A 295 19.23 13.41 5.29
N ILE A 296 20.49 13.76 4.94
CA ILE A 296 21.66 12.91 5.15
C ILE A 296 21.83 12.59 6.64
N LYS A 297 21.82 13.61 7.49
CA LYS A 297 21.92 13.43 8.95
C LYS A 297 20.84 12.48 9.45
N SER A 298 19.60 12.63 8.98
CA SER A 298 18.49 11.79 9.43
C SER A 298 18.69 10.29 9.15
N VAL A 299 19.36 9.92 8.06
CA VAL A 299 19.62 8.51 7.76
C VAL A 299 20.87 7.98 8.45
N ILE A 300 21.88 8.83 8.67
CA ILE A 300 23.04 8.50 9.51
C ILE A 300 22.59 8.20 10.95
N ASP A 301 21.76 9.09 11.52
CA ASP A 301 21.21 8.93 12.86
C ASP A 301 20.29 7.68 12.94
N LEU A 302 19.52 7.41 11.88
CA LEU A 302 18.69 6.19 11.78
C LEU A 302 19.55 4.93 11.84
N ARG A 303 20.64 4.86 11.07
CA ARG A 303 21.57 3.72 11.10
C ARG A 303 22.28 3.58 12.45
N SER A 304 22.71 4.70 13.07
CA SER A 304 23.35 4.64 14.39
C SER A 304 22.39 4.15 15.48
N ASN A 305 21.10 4.40 15.32
CA ASN A 305 20.03 3.87 16.18
C ASN A 305 19.55 2.48 15.74
N ASN A 306 20.42 1.69 15.11
CA ASN A 306 20.13 0.34 14.62
C ASN A 306 18.86 0.26 13.76
N TRP A 307 18.65 1.24 12.88
CA TRP A 307 17.46 1.37 12.03
C TRP A 307 16.13 1.45 12.79
N GLY A 308 16.15 1.85 14.07
CA GLY A 308 14.97 1.84 14.93
C GLY A 308 14.61 0.46 15.50
N ARG A 309 15.52 -0.51 15.39
CA ARG A 309 15.38 -1.86 15.99
C ARG A 309 15.89 -1.94 17.44
N GLY A 310 16.50 -0.87 17.95
CA GLY A 310 16.96 -0.77 19.34
C GLY A 310 15.79 -0.61 20.32
N GLU A 311 15.89 -1.28 21.46
CA GLU A 311 14.92 -1.43 22.56
C GLU A 311 13.87 -0.31 22.68
N SER A 312 12.60 -0.68 22.44
CA SER A 312 11.55 -0.31 23.38
C SER A 312 12.06 -0.69 24.75
N THR A 313 12.42 0.28 25.58
CA THR A 313 12.89 0.03 26.95
C THR A 313 11.84 -0.81 27.65
N SER A 314 12.09 -2.12 27.76
CA SER A 314 11.43 -2.98 28.72
C SER A 314 11.78 -2.40 30.08
N SER A 315 10.86 -1.61 30.63
CA SER A 315 10.86 -1.22 32.02
C SER A 315 11.14 -2.48 32.84
N SER A 316 12.24 -2.44 33.57
CA SER A 316 12.77 -3.56 34.33
C SER A 316 11.71 -4.05 35.33
N THR A 317 11.10 -5.20 35.04
CA THR A 317 10.52 -6.06 36.08
C THR A 317 11.55 -7.14 36.36
N ASP A 318 12.36 -6.86 37.37
CA ASP A 318 13.18 -7.84 38.05
C ASP A 318 12.32 -9.03 38.48
N GLY A 319 12.71 -10.23 38.03
CA GLY A 319 12.26 -11.52 38.56
C GLY A 319 11.10 -12.17 37.80
N LEU A 320 11.42 -13.10 36.91
CA LEU A 320 11.23 -14.55 37.13
C LEU A 320 11.67 -15.35 35.89
N ASP A 321 12.57 -16.29 36.17
CA ASP A 321 12.92 -17.56 35.50
C ASP A 321 13.15 -17.62 33.98
N ALA A 322 14.30 -18.19 33.64
CA ALA A 322 14.77 -18.44 32.29
C ALA A 322 14.48 -19.90 31.90
N SER A 323 13.60 -20.11 30.94
CA SER A 323 13.67 -21.25 30.03
C SER A 323 12.69 -21.07 28.87
N MET A 324 13.23 -20.74 27.69
CA MET A 324 13.09 -21.47 26.42
C MET A 324 13.35 -20.51 25.27
N GLY A 325 14.51 -20.66 24.63
CA GLY A 325 14.70 -20.12 23.28
C GLY A 325 13.94 -20.99 22.30
N ASP A 326 13.24 -20.40 21.34
CA ASP A 326 13.76 -20.24 19.98
C ASP A 326 12.79 -19.41 19.11
N LEU A 327 13.39 -18.63 18.21
CA LEU A 327 12.83 -17.99 17.00
C LEU A 327 11.68 -16.97 17.10
N ASN A 328 12.11 -15.71 17.24
CA ASN A 328 11.33 -14.48 17.05
C ASN A 328 11.71 -13.82 15.70
N LEU A 329 10.81 -13.80 14.71
CA LEU A 329 10.88 -12.87 13.56
C LEU A 329 9.52 -12.38 13.03
N SER A 330 8.40 -12.61 13.73
CA SER A 330 7.07 -12.30 13.16
C SER A 330 6.30 -11.17 13.85
N ASN A 331 6.69 -10.73 15.05
CA ASN A 331 5.75 -9.99 15.90
C ASN A 331 5.93 -8.46 15.96
N ASN A 332 6.83 -7.86 15.19
CA ASN A 332 7.06 -6.41 15.26
C ASN A 332 6.11 -5.57 14.38
N VAL A 333 5.05 -6.17 13.81
CA VAL A 333 4.07 -5.47 12.95
C VAL A 333 2.65 -5.46 13.54
N LEU A 334 2.35 -6.27 14.57
CA LEU A 334 0.98 -6.42 15.07
C LEU A 334 0.67 -5.70 16.40
N GLU A 335 1.64 -5.07 17.07
CA GLU A 335 1.39 -4.36 18.35
C GLU A 335 2.00 -2.95 18.43
N SER A 336 2.08 -2.21 17.32
CA SER A 336 2.20 -0.76 17.45
C SER A 336 0.83 -0.17 17.80
N GLU A 337 0.48 -0.11 19.08
CA GLU A 337 -0.74 0.55 19.53
C GLU A 337 -0.81 2.00 18.98
N PRO A 338 -1.97 2.44 18.45
CA PRO A 338 -2.12 3.80 17.96
C PRO A 338 -1.90 4.82 19.09
N VAL A 339 -1.05 5.82 18.83
CA VAL A 339 -0.81 6.93 19.78
C VAL A 339 -1.88 8.00 19.59
N PHE A 340 -2.67 8.26 20.63
CA PHE A 340 -3.72 9.28 20.61
C PHE A 340 -3.24 10.64 21.14
N PHE A 341 -3.81 11.72 20.64
CA PHE A 341 -3.53 13.10 21.08
C PHE A 341 -4.81 13.87 21.36
N ASP A 342 -4.81 14.74 22.37
CA ASP A 342 -5.89 15.68 22.64
C ASP A 342 -5.88 16.89 21.69
N ALA A 343 -6.91 17.75 21.79
CA ALA A 343 -7.02 18.98 21.00
C ALA A 343 -5.88 20.00 21.22
N ASN A 344 -5.06 19.81 22.25
CA ASN A 344 -3.90 20.63 22.56
C ASN A 344 -2.57 19.96 22.16
N GLY A 345 -2.62 18.78 21.52
CA GLY A 345 -1.45 18.03 21.06
C GLY A 345 -0.72 17.25 22.16
N LYS A 346 -1.36 17.04 23.33
CA LYS A 346 -0.82 16.18 24.39
C LYS A 346 -1.21 14.73 24.12
N ARG A 347 -0.27 13.79 24.31
CA ARG A 347 -0.58 12.36 24.21
C ARG A 347 -1.64 11.97 25.25
N ILE A 348 -2.66 11.25 24.80
CA ILE A 348 -3.73 10.69 25.63
C ILE A 348 -3.79 9.18 25.42
N THR A 349 -4.40 8.49 26.37
CA THR A 349 -4.58 7.04 26.35
C THR A 349 -5.74 6.62 25.42
N ARG A 350 -5.80 5.34 25.06
CA ARG A 350 -6.88 4.74 24.25
C ARG A 350 -8.27 4.99 24.84
N ALA A 351 -8.40 4.78 26.15
CA ALA A 351 -9.62 5.05 26.91
C ALA A 351 -10.00 6.54 26.91
N GLU A 352 -9.04 7.46 27.07
CA GLU A 352 -9.27 8.91 26.98
C GLU A 352 -9.68 9.36 25.57
N ALA A 353 -9.25 8.63 24.54
CA ALA A 353 -9.66 8.84 23.15
C ALA A 353 -11.04 8.23 22.82
N GLY A 354 -11.70 7.58 23.80
CA GLY A 354 -13.04 7.03 23.66
C GLY A 354 -13.11 5.61 23.09
N TYR A 355 -11.98 4.88 23.06
CA TYR A 355 -11.94 3.47 22.68
C TYR A 355 -11.91 2.62 23.95
N GLN A 356 -12.87 1.71 24.11
CA GLN A 356 -12.88 0.72 25.19
C GLN A 356 -11.89 -0.40 24.88
N ASP A 357 -11.26 -0.96 25.91
CA ASP A 357 -10.40 -2.13 25.78
C ASP A 357 -11.27 -3.34 25.43
N GLU A 358 -11.10 -3.90 24.22
CA GLU A 358 -11.74 -5.16 23.79
C GLU A 358 -11.07 -6.37 24.45
N ALA A 359 -10.93 -6.34 25.78
CA ALA A 359 -10.37 -7.43 26.57
C ALA A 359 -11.42 -8.17 27.42
N ASP A 360 -12.69 -7.72 27.41
CA ASP A 360 -13.78 -8.29 28.23
C ASP A 360 -15.01 -8.73 27.40
N GLU A 361 -14.87 -9.03 26.10
CA GLU A 361 -15.91 -9.71 25.31
C GLU A 361 -15.36 -10.99 24.65
N GLU A 362 -14.71 -11.85 25.44
CA GLU A 362 -14.64 -13.27 25.11
C GLU A 362 -16.01 -13.87 25.48
N SER A 363 -16.95 -13.86 24.53
CA SER A 363 -18.25 -14.51 24.71
C SER A 363 -18.02 -16.02 24.77
N ASP A 364 -17.93 -16.56 25.98
CA ASP A 364 -18.08 -17.97 26.26
C ASP A 364 -19.46 -18.40 25.72
N TYR A 365 -19.48 -19.05 24.55
CA TYR A 365 -20.71 -19.58 23.95
C TYR A 365 -21.16 -20.76 24.81
N MET A 366 -21.92 -20.47 25.86
CA MET A 366 -22.58 -21.48 26.68
C MET A 366 -23.67 -22.14 25.83
N LEU A 367 -23.43 -23.38 25.39
CA LEU A 367 -24.44 -24.19 24.70
C LEU A 367 -25.70 -24.26 25.57
N ASN A 368 -26.87 -24.16 24.94
CA ASN A 368 -28.13 -24.37 25.65
C ASN A 368 -28.33 -25.88 25.95
N GLU A 369 -29.23 -26.22 26.89
CA GLU A 369 -29.48 -27.62 27.30
C GLU A 369 -29.82 -28.55 26.12
N GLU A 370 -30.38 -28.01 25.04
CA GLU A 370 -30.74 -28.77 23.84
C GLU A 370 -29.51 -29.05 22.96
N GLU A 371 -28.64 -28.04 22.76
CA GLU A 371 -27.38 -28.18 22.02
C GLU A 371 -26.35 -29.05 22.76
N GLU A 372 -26.32 -29.00 24.09
CA GLU A 372 -25.46 -29.87 24.89
C GLU A 372 -25.86 -31.35 24.76
N LEU A 373 -27.17 -31.62 24.66
CA LEU A 373 -27.69 -32.98 24.45
C LEU A 373 -27.39 -33.50 23.03
N ASP A 374 -27.51 -32.65 22.01
CA ASP A 374 -27.16 -33.00 20.62
C ASP A 374 -25.67 -33.32 20.49
N TYR A 375 -24.81 -32.54 21.16
CA TYR A 375 -23.38 -32.80 21.20
C TYR A 375 -23.03 -34.10 21.93
N LEU A 376 -23.67 -34.37 23.07
CA LEU A 376 -23.47 -35.62 23.83
C LEU A 376 -23.95 -36.85 23.04
N GLN A 377 -25.05 -36.72 22.29
CA GLN A 377 -25.56 -37.78 21.43
C GLN A 377 -24.61 -38.06 20.26
N TRP A 378 -24.13 -37.00 19.59
CA TRP A 378 -23.11 -37.12 18.53
C TRP A 378 -21.81 -37.75 19.06
N ALA A 379 -21.35 -37.35 20.25
CA ALA A 379 -20.13 -37.90 20.86
C ALA A 379 -20.29 -39.39 21.22
N GLN A 380 -21.48 -39.81 21.63
CA GLN A 380 -21.79 -41.20 21.95
C GLN A 380 -21.90 -42.07 20.69
N GLU A 381 -22.46 -41.55 19.61
CA GLU A 381 -22.55 -42.21 18.30
C GLU A 381 -21.17 -42.38 17.64
N ASN A 382 -20.25 -41.44 17.85
CA ASN A 382 -18.90 -41.47 17.32
C ASN A 382 -17.87 -42.13 18.27
N GLY A 383 -18.34 -42.78 19.34
CA GLY A 383 -17.49 -43.57 20.23
C GLY A 383 -16.50 -42.74 21.07
N MET A 384 -16.77 -41.45 21.27
CA MET A 384 -15.97 -40.54 22.12
C MET A 384 -16.47 -40.47 23.57
N GLY A 385 -17.25 -41.47 24.00
CA GLY A 385 -17.72 -41.59 25.37
C GLY A 385 -16.73 -42.31 26.26
N ASP A 386 -16.16 -41.55 27.21
CA ASP A 386 -15.39 -41.97 28.39
C ASP A 386 -13.85 -41.96 28.24
N GLY A 387 -13.23 -40.83 28.60
CA GLY A 387 -11.87 -40.77 29.19
C GLY A 387 -10.65 -41.02 28.29
N GLY A 388 -10.76 -40.92 26.97
CA GLY A 388 -9.66 -41.20 26.04
C GLY A 388 -8.81 -39.97 25.65
N GLN A 389 -7.48 -40.11 25.77
CA GLN A 389 -6.44 -39.18 25.29
C GLN A 389 -6.64 -38.82 23.80
N TYR A 390 -6.56 -37.52 23.46
CA TYR A 390 -6.62 -37.04 22.07
C TYR A 390 -5.53 -37.69 21.20
N PRO A 391 -5.83 -38.19 19.99
CA PRO A 391 -4.82 -38.72 19.09
C PRO A 391 -3.98 -37.57 18.50
N GLU A 392 -2.65 -37.74 18.59
CA GLU A 392 -1.65 -36.90 17.94
C GLU A 392 -1.76 -37.06 16.42
N TRP A 393 -1.98 -35.96 15.69
CA TRP A 393 -2.16 -36.01 14.23
C TRP A 393 -0.80 -36.28 13.55
N SER A 394 -0.55 -37.54 13.19
CA SER A 394 0.61 -37.89 12.35
C SER A 394 0.31 -37.62 10.87
N TYR A 395 1.15 -36.79 10.27
CA TYR A 395 1.06 -36.38 8.87
C TYR A 395 1.73 -37.41 7.97
N ASP A 396 1.05 -38.49 7.61
CA ASP A 396 1.52 -39.37 6.53
C ASP A 396 0.37 -40.09 5.81
N GLY A 397 0.21 -39.72 4.54
CA GLY A 397 -0.14 -40.64 3.47
C GLY A 397 -1.61 -40.76 3.08
N TYR A 398 -2.04 -40.01 2.06
CA TYR A 398 -3.05 -40.50 1.12
C TYR A 398 -2.73 -40.14 -0.34
N ASN A 399 -2.17 -41.14 -1.02
CA ASN A 399 -2.37 -41.41 -2.43
C ASN A 399 -3.84 -41.84 -2.61
N LEU A 400 -4.60 -41.25 -3.54
CA LEU A 400 -5.84 -41.85 -4.02
C LEU A 400 -5.95 -41.73 -5.55
N ALA A 401 -5.50 -42.79 -6.21
CA ALA A 401 -6.15 -43.29 -7.40
C ALA A 401 -7.24 -44.27 -6.95
N GLY A 402 -8.46 -44.10 -7.48
CA GLY A 402 -9.51 -45.11 -7.63
C GLY A 402 -9.97 -45.89 -6.40
N ASP A 403 -11.12 -45.54 -5.85
CA ASP A 403 -12.31 -46.42 -5.88
C ASP A 403 -13.52 -45.69 -5.29
N GLY A 404 -14.67 -45.87 -5.94
CA GLY A 404 -15.90 -45.11 -5.71
C GLY A 404 -16.64 -45.49 -4.43
N TYR A 405 -17.26 -44.49 -3.82
CA TYR A 405 -18.33 -44.66 -2.85
C TYR A 405 -19.47 -43.68 -3.13
N ASN A 406 -20.68 -44.22 -3.09
CA ASN A 406 -21.97 -43.62 -3.40
C ASN A 406 -22.27 -42.37 -2.57
N LEU A 407 -22.78 -41.32 -3.23
CA LEU A 407 -23.54 -40.26 -2.58
C LEU A 407 -24.91 -40.80 -2.13
N PRO A 408 -25.37 -40.50 -0.89
CA PRO A 408 -26.77 -40.66 -0.52
C PRO A 408 -27.63 -39.60 -1.23
N GLU A 409 -28.67 -40.05 -1.92
CA GLU A 409 -29.81 -39.23 -2.33
C GLU A 409 -30.58 -38.76 -1.08
N GLU A 410 -30.41 -37.50 -0.67
CA GLU A 410 -31.45 -36.69 -0.02
C GLU A 410 -30.91 -35.29 0.30
N TYR A 411 -31.11 -34.34 -0.62
CA TYR A 411 -31.31 -32.93 -0.26
C TYR A 411 -32.40 -32.39 -1.17
N GLY A 412 -33.59 -32.26 -0.60
CA GLY A 412 -34.75 -31.66 -1.23
C GLY A 412 -34.64 -30.15 -1.32
N ASP A 413 -35.31 -29.61 -2.34
CA ASP A 413 -35.58 -28.20 -2.58
C ASP A 413 -36.10 -27.49 -1.31
N ASN A 414 -35.27 -26.66 -0.69
CA ASN A 414 -35.69 -25.55 0.19
C ASN A 414 -34.55 -24.52 0.25
N ASP A 415 -34.35 -23.81 -0.85
CA ASP A 415 -33.64 -22.54 -0.85
C ASP A 415 -34.63 -21.44 -0.38
N PRO A 416 -34.41 -20.77 0.77
CA PRO A 416 -35.34 -19.79 1.31
C PRO A 416 -35.48 -18.51 0.48
N GLU A 417 -34.70 -18.31 -0.59
CA GLU A 417 -34.71 -17.06 -1.38
C GLU A 417 -35.38 -17.15 -2.76
N CYS A 418 -35.87 -18.32 -3.19
CA CYS A 418 -36.57 -18.46 -4.47
C CYS A 418 -38.10 -18.57 -4.29
N THR A 419 -38.77 -17.44 -4.04
CA THR A 419 -40.23 -17.44 -4.00
C THR A 419 -40.82 -17.55 -5.42
N PRO A 420 -42.02 -18.14 -5.60
CA PRO A 420 -42.70 -18.22 -6.90
C PRO A 420 -42.84 -16.86 -7.61
N GLU A 421 -42.91 -15.77 -6.83
CA GLU A 421 -42.99 -14.39 -7.29
C GLU A 421 -41.68 -13.92 -7.96
N VAL A 422 -40.52 -14.35 -7.45
CA VAL A 422 -39.20 -14.04 -8.03
C VAL A 422 -39.00 -14.76 -9.35
N MET A 423 -39.49 -16.00 -9.45
CA MET A 423 -39.40 -16.80 -10.68
C MET A 423 -40.31 -16.23 -11.79
N GLU A 424 -41.52 -15.78 -11.46
CA GLU A 424 -42.41 -15.14 -12.43
C GLU A 424 -41.88 -13.78 -12.93
N ALA A 425 -41.24 -13.00 -12.05
CA ALA A 425 -40.59 -11.75 -12.41
C ALA A 425 -39.41 -11.97 -13.38
N TYR A 426 -38.65 -13.05 -13.19
CA TYR A 426 -37.55 -13.41 -14.07
C TYR A 426 -38.04 -13.86 -15.46
N GLU A 427 -39.12 -14.64 -15.55
CA GLU A 427 -39.71 -15.03 -16.83
C GLU A 427 -40.30 -13.83 -17.61
N GLN A 428 -40.90 -12.86 -16.91
CA GLN A 428 -41.36 -11.62 -17.54
C GLN A 428 -40.20 -10.76 -18.05
N TYR A 429 -39.07 -10.72 -17.34
CA TYR A 429 -37.87 -10.03 -17.77
C TYR A 429 -37.30 -10.60 -19.08
N LEU A 430 -37.25 -11.93 -19.20
CA LEU A 430 -36.77 -12.61 -20.42
C LEU A 430 -37.71 -12.40 -21.61
N LYS A 431 -39.03 -12.29 -21.40
CA LYS A 431 -39.99 -11.98 -22.48
C LYS A 431 -39.86 -10.55 -23.01
N ASN A 432 -39.48 -9.60 -22.15
CA ASN A 432 -39.37 -8.19 -22.54
C ASN A 432 -37.99 -7.81 -23.11
N ASN A 433 -36.99 -8.67 -22.97
CA ASN A 433 -35.65 -8.46 -23.54
C ASN A 433 -35.15 -9.72 -24.28
N PRO A 434 -35.76 -10.08 -25.42
CA PRO A 434 -35.16 -11.09 -26.30
C PRO A 434 -33.83 -10.54 -26.85
N SER A 435 -32.80 -11.39 -26.85
CA SER A 435 -31.43 -11.08 -27.28
C SER A 435 -31.33 -10.50 -28.69
#